data_AF-A0AAU2I0U0-F1
#
_entry.id   AF-A0AAU2I0U0-F1
#
_cell.length_a   1.000
_cell.length_b   1.000
_cell.length_c   1.000
_cell.angle_alpha   90.00
_cell.angle_beta   90.00
_cell.angle_gamma   90.00
#
_symmetry.space_group_name_H-M   'P 1'
#
loop_
_entity.id
_entity.type
_entity.pdbx_description
1 polymer ?
#
loop_
_entity_poly.entity_id
_entity_poly.type
_entity_poly.pdbx_seq_one_letter_code
_entity_poly.pdbx_strand_id
1 'polypeptide(L)'
;MESYSSAVHCFAPDIATAFHRAVRAGDEEAQRTLLTEFYLPFAALRDLVPGYAVSLVKAGAQLAGLAVGPIRSPLVEATPEHVAQLAAIVDRGRAALHRLEESRA
;
A
#
# COMPACT_ATOMS: atom_id res chain seq x y z
N MET A 1 10.41 -3.90 -17.00
CA MET A 1 9.51 -2.73 -16.83
C MET A 1 10.34 -1.56 -16.34
N GLU A 2 10.44 -0.47 -17.11
CA GLU A 2 11.36 0.64 -16.81
C GLU A 2 10.86 1.53 -15.65
N SER A 3 9.54 1.75 -15.56
CA SER A 3 8.87 2.49 -14.47
C SER A 3 7.36 2.23 -14.46
N TYR A 4 6.68 2.60 -13.37
CA TYR A 4 5.22 2.58 -13.21
C TYR A 4 4.78 3.64 -12.18
N SER A 5 3.50 4.03 -12.20
CA SER A 5 2.93 4.89 -11.16
C SER A 5 2.56 4.07 -9.92
N SER A 6 2.98 4.55 -8.74
CA SER A 6 2.66 3.89 -7.47
C SER A 6 1.79 4.81 -6.61
N ALA A 7 0.49 4.56 -6.57
CA ALA A 7 -0.42 5.28 -5.67
C ALA A 7 -0.13 4.99 -4.19
N VAL A 8 0.44 3.82 -3.90
CA VAL A 8 0.91 3.43 -2.55
C VAL A 8 1.97 4.40 -2.04
N HIS A 9 2.77 5.01 -2.91
CA HIS A 9 3.78 5.98 -2.52
C HIS A 9 3.19 7.20 -1.78
N CYS A 10 1.90 7.51 -1.96
CA CYS A 10 1.23 8.60 -1.23
C CYS A 10 1.04 8.34 0.27
N PHE A 11 1.14 7.09 0.73
CA PHE A 11 0.90 6.74 2.15
C PHE A 11 1.87 5.72 2.75
N ALA A 12 2.50 4.88 1.93
CA ALA A 12 3.56 3.95 2.32
C ALA A 12 4.75 4.04 1.34
N PRO A 13 5.47 5.19 1.33
CA PRO A 13 6.58 5.42 0.41
C PRO A 13 7.74 4.44 0.61
N ASP A 14 7.98 4.01 1.85
CA ASP A 14 8.92 2.96 2.24
C ASP A 14 8.65 1.65 1.51
N ILE A 15 7.41 1.13 1.59
CA ILE A 15 7.00 -0.10 0.90
C ILE A 15 7.09 0.07 -0.62
N ALA A 16 6.58 1.19 -1.16
CA ALA A 16 6.59 1.45 -2.60
C ALA A 16 8.02 1.50 -3.15
N THR A 17 8.94 2.17 -2.46
CA THR A 17 10.34 2.25 -2.86
C THR A 17 11.05 0.91 -2.72
N ALA A 18 10.79 0.15 -1.65
CA ALA A 18 11.35 -1.20 -1.48
C ALA A 18 10.92 -2.16 -2.60
N PHE A 19 9.63 -2.16 -2.94
CA PHE A 19 9.12 -2.98 -4.03
C PHE A 19 9.70 -2.57 -5.40
N HIS A 20 9.77 -1.27 -5.69
CA HIS A 20 10.42 -0.79 -6.90
C HIS A 20 11.89 -1.23 -6.98
N ARG A 21 12.66 -1.12 -5.89
CA ARG A 21 14.05 -1.59 -5.83
C ARG A 21 14.13 -3.11 -6.09
N ALA A 22 13.26 -3.90 -5.49
CA ALA A 22 13.23 -5.35 -5.71
C ALA A 22 12.96 -5.71 -7.18
N VAL A 23 11.99 -5.03 -7.82
CA VAL A 23 11.70 -5.21 -9.26
C VAL A 23 12.88 -4.80 -10.16
N ARG A 24 13.61 -3.74 -9.79
CA ARG A 24 14.80 -3.29 -10.56
C ARG A 24 16.00 -4.22 -10.37
N ALA A 25 16.17 -4.79 -9.19
CA ALA A 25 17.25 -5.73 -8.89
C ALA A 25 16.96 -7.18 -9.32
N GLY A 26 15.71 -7.51 -9.66
CA GLY A 26 15.30 -8.89 -9.93
C GLY A 26 15.21 -9.74 -8.66
N ASP A 27 15.00 -9.12 -7.50
CA ASP A 27 14.87 -9.82 -6.22
C ASP A 27 13.46 -10.43 -6.10
N GLU A 28 13.33 -11.70 -6.47
CA GLU A 28 12.05 -12.42 -6.46
C GLU A 28 11.52 -12.69 -5.04
N GLU A 29 12.41 -12.85 -4.06
CA GLU A 29 12.02 -13.12 -2.68
C GLU A 29 11.35 -11.90 -2.04
N ALA A 30 11.97 -10.73 -2.18
CA ALA A 30 11.41 -9.48 -1.69
C ALA A 30 10.13 -9.10 -2.45
N GLN A 31 10.09 -9.33 -3.78
CA GLN A 31 8.88 -9.13 -4.56
C GLN A 31 7.73 -10.01 -4.05
N ARG A 32 7.94 -11.33 -3.91
CA ARG A 32 6.92 -12.28 -3.45
C ARG A 32 6.46 -11.96 -2.04
N THR A 33 7.37 -11.55 -1.16
CA THR A 33 7.07 -11.19 0.22
C THR A 33 6.19 -9.95 0.27
N LEU A 34 6.58 -8.84 -0.38
CA LEU A 34 5.79 -7.60 -0.39
C LEU A 34 4.47 -7.76 -1.16
N LEU A 35 4.43 -8.61 -2.19
CA LEU A 35 3.17 -8.97 -2.86
C LEU A 35 2.22 -9.66 -1.89
N THR A 36 2.69 -10.68 -1.18
CA THR A 36 1.86 -11.51 -0.29
C THR A 36 1.42 -10.74 0.96
N GLU A 37 2.33 -9.99 1.56
CA GLU A 37 2.12 -9.36 2.86
C GLU A 37 1.47 -7.98 2.77
N PHE A 38 1.49 -7.33 1.60
CA PHE A 38 0.94 -5.99 1.40
C PHE A 38 0.08 -5.85 0.14
N TYR A 39 0.63 -6.04 -1.06
CA TYR A 39 -0.07 -5.63 -2.30
C TYR A 39 -1.29 -6.48 -2.64
N LEU A 40 -1.25 -7.80 -2.43
CA LEU A 40 -2.39 -8.68 -2.70
C LEU A 40 -3.54 -8.44 -1.70
N PRO A 41 -3.31 -8.35 -0.38
CA PRO A 41 -4.34 -7.91 0.57
C PRO A 41 -4.90 -6.52 0.23
N PHE A 42 -4.03 -5.55 -0.10
CA PHE A 42 -4.46 -4.20 -0.48
C PHE A 42 -5.31 -4.21 -1.75
N ALA A 43 -4.92 -4.99 -2.78
CA ALA A 43 -5.68 -5.14 -4.00
C ALA A 43 -7.05 -5.77 -3.74
N ALA A 44 -7.12 -6.80 -2.89
CA ALA A 44 -8.39 -7.43 -2.50
C ALA A 44 -9.33 -6.42 -1.81
N LEU A 45 -8.81 -5.62 -0.87
CA LEU A 45 -9.58 -4.56 -0.21
C LEU A 45 -10.03 -3.48 -1.20
N ARG A 46 -9.15 -3.08 -2.12
CA ARG A 46 -9.44 -2.10 -3.17
C ARG A 46 -10.55 -2.55 -4.11
N ASP A 47 -10.65 -3.84 -4.37
CA ASP A 47 -11.60 -4.39 -5.34
C ASP A 47 -13.00 -4.64 -4.72
N LEU A 48 -13.18 -4.46 -3.40
CA LEU A 48 -14.48 -4.60 -2.73
C LEU A 48 -15.52 -3.55 -3.15
N VAL A 49 -15.10 -2.32 -3.42
CA VAL A 49 -16.00 -1.20 -3.72
C VAL A 49 -15.46 -0.38 -4.90
N PRO A 50 -16.26 -0.15 -5.97
CA PRO A 50 -15.87 0.71 -7.07
C PRO A 50 -15.42 2.10 -6.57
N GLY A 51 -14.23 2.53 -6.96
CA GLY A 51 -13.65 3.82 -6.55
C GLY A 51 -12.64 3.75 -5.41
N TYR A 52 -12.52 2.61 -4.72
CA TYR A 52 -11.55 2.44 -3.63
C TYR A 52 -10.08 2.56 -4.05
N ALA A 53 -9.78 2.44 -5.34
CA ALA A 53 -8.47 2.78 -5.89
C ALA A 53 -8.03 4.22 -5.56
N VAL A 54 -8.98 5.14 -5.34
CA VAL A 54 -8.71 6.52 -4.90
C VAL A 54 -9.02 6.68 -3.42
N SER A 55 -10.17 6.18 -2.94
CA SER A 55 -10.63 6.39 -1.57
C SER A 55 -9.68 5.78 -0.53
N LEU A 56 -9.16 4.57 -0.77
CA LEU A 56 -8.20 3.95 0.15
C LEU A 56 -6.84 4.65 0.13
N VAL A 57 -6.41 5.21 -1.01
CA VAL A 57 -5.15 5.97 -1.08
C VAL A 57 -5.26 7.24 -0.25
N LYS A 58 -6.38 7.95 -0.32
CA LYS A 58 -6.64 9.11 0.54
C LYS A 58 -6.75 8.71 2.01
N ALA A 59 -7.49 7.65 2.33
CA ALA A 59 -7.59 7.16 3.70
C ALA A 59 -6.22 6.78 4.26
N GLY A 60 -5.37 6.11 3.47
CA GLY A 60 -3.98 5.82 3.82
C GLY A 60 -3.17 7.09 4.08
N ALA A 61 -3.31 8.11 3.23
CA ALA A 61 -2.62 9.39 3.44
C ALA A 61 -3.08 10.08 4.74
N GLN A 62 -4.38 10.04 5.06
CA GLN A 62 -4.91 10.54 6.34
C GLN A 62 -4.35 9.75 7.53
N LEU A 63 -4.30 8.41 7.46
CA LEU A 63 -3.68 7.57 8.48
C LEU A 63 -2.19 7.89 8.69
N ALA A 64 -1.49 8.26 7.61
CA ALA A 64 -0.10 8.74 7.66
C ALA A 64 0.06 10.19 8.17
N GLY A 65 -1.03 10.83 8.61
CA GLY A 65 -1.02 12.19 9.17
C GLY A 65 -1.04 13.31 8.13
N LEU A 66 -1.26 13.00 6.85
CA LEU A 66 -1.34 14.00 5.79
C LEU A 66 -2.72 14.66 5.75
N ALA A 67 -2.74 15.98 5.75
CA ALA A 67 -3.98 16.76 5.60
C ALA A 67 -4.47 16.70 4.14
N VAL A 68 -5.31 15.70 3.84
CA VAL A 68 -5.99 15.56 2.54
C VAL A 68 -7.48 15.82 2.67
N GLY A 69 -8.03 16.62 1.74
CA GLY A 69 -9.46 16.94 1.70
C GLY A 69 -10.35 15.73 1.36
N PRO A 70 -11.68 15.86 1.53
CA PRO A 70 -12.62 14.75 1.40
C PRO A 70 -12.65 14.16 -0.02
N ILE A 71 -13.19 12.95 -0.14
CA ILE A 71 -13.56 12.35 -1.42
C ILE A 71 -14.73 13.12 -2.04
N ARG A 72 -14.63 13.43 -3.33
CA ARG A 72 -15.68 14.12 -4.10
C ARG A 72 -16.56 13.10 -4.81
N SER A 73 -17.87 13.35 -4.87
CA SER A 73 -18.79 12.58 -5.69
C SER A 73 -18.32 12.51 -7.15
N PRO A 74 -18.51 11.37 -7.85
CA PRO A 74 -19.34 10.21 -7.48
C PRO A 74 -18.65 9.16 -6.61
N LEU A 75 -17.40 9.39 -6.18
CA LEU A 75 -16.68 8.46 -5.30
C LEU A 75 -17.19 8.56 -3.87
N VAL A 76 -17.00 7.49 -3.10
CA VAL A 76 -17.42 7.38 -1.70
C VAL A 76 -16.23 7.17 -0.78
N GLU A 77 -16.34 7.62 0.46
CA GLU A 77 -15.33 7.36 1.50
C GLU A 77 -15.22 5.86 1.81
N ALA A 78 -14.04 5.44 2.27
CA ALA A 78 -13.88 4.09 2.80
C ALA A 78 -14.64 3.97 4.14
N THR A 79 -15.27 2.83 4.39
CA THR A 79 -15.94 2.60 5.67
C THR A 79 -14.91 2.55 6.81
N PRO A 80 -15.27 2.88 8.06
CA PRO A 80 -14.34 2.77 9.18
C PRO A 80 -13.72 1.38 9.32
N GLU A 81 -14.48 0.33 9.01
CA GLU A 81 -14.00 -1.05 8.98
C GLU A 81 -12.90 -1.26 7.92
N HIS A 82 -13.12 -0.82 6.68
CA HIS A 82 -12.12 -0.92 5.62
C HIS A 82 -10.90 -0.04 5.87
N VAL A 83 -11.06 1.11 6.55
CA VAL A 83 -9.91 1.93 7.00
C VAL A 83 -9.08 1.19 8.05
N ALA A 84 -9.72 0.50 9.00
CA ALA A 84 -9.01 -0.33 9.98
C ALA A 84 -8.30 -1.52 9.31
N GLN A 85 -8.93 -2.16 8.32
CA GLN A 85 -8.29 -3.21 7.51
C GLN A 85 -7.09 -2.66 6.73
N LEU A 86 -7.20 -1.46 6.14
CA LEU A 86 -6.08 -0.80 5.46
C LEU A 86 -4.90 -0.56 6.41
N ALA A 87 -5.16 -0.06 7.62
CA ALA A 87 -4.12 0.15 8.64
C ALA A 87 -3.39 -1.17 8.97
N ALA A 88 -4.15 -2.25 9.20
CA ALA A 88 -3.57 -3.57 9.47
C ALA A 88 -2.73 -4.11 8.29
N ILE A 89 -3.15 -3.87 7.04
CA ILE A 89 -2.38 -4.23 5.84
C ILE A 89 -1.06 -3.44 5.77
N VAL A 90 -1.10 -2.14 6.07
CA VAL A 90 0.11 -1.30 6.10
C VAL A 90 1.08 -1.79 7.18
N ASP A 91 0.60 -2.05 8.38
CA ASP A 91 1.43 -2.54 9.49
C ASP A 91 2.07 -3.89 9.15
N ARG A 92 1.29 -4.82 8.58
CA ARG A 92 1.80 -6.12 8.11
C ARG A 92 2.88 -5.95 7.04
N GLY A 93 2.66 -5.06 6.07
CA GLY A 93 3.62 -4.73 5.02
C GLY A 93 4.93 -4.16 5.58
N ARG A 94 4.86 -3.25 6.56
CA ARG A 94 6.05 -2.68 7.21
C ARG A 94 6.79 -3.71 8.07
N ALA A 95 6.07 -4.57 8.78
CA ALA A 95 6.69 -5.68 9.50
C ALA A 95 7.42 -6.65 8.55
N ALA A 96 6.86 -6.92 7.36
CA ALA A 96 7.53 -7.72 6.34
C ALA A 96 8.76 -7.03 5.76
N LEU A 97 8.70 -5.71 5.54
CA LEU A 97 9.84 -4.92 5.09
C LEU A 97 10.99 -4.99 6.10
N HIS A 98 10.72 -4.79 7.39
CA HIS A 98 11.76 -4.91 8.43
C HIS A 98 12.45 -6.27 8.43
N ARG A 99 11.70 -7.37 8.30
CA ARG A 99 12.30 -8.73 8.20
C ARG A 99 13.22 -8.88 6.98
N LEU A 100 12.87 -8.27 5.84
CA LEU A 100 13.70 -8.27 4.63
C LEU A 100 14.96 -7.42 4.78
N GLU A 101 14.92 -6.37 5.60
CA GLU A 101 16.08 -5.53 5.91
C GLU A 101 17.03 -6.25 6.86
N GLU A 102 16.49 -6.91 7.89
CA GLU A 102 17.24 -7.71 8.86
C GLU A 102 17.96 -8.90 8.20
N SER A 103 17.34 -9.55 7.20
CA SER A 103 17.97 -10.69 6.50
C SER A 103 19.12 -10.30 5.57
N ARG A 104 19.29 -9.00 5.28
CA ARG A 104 20.32 -8.47 4.38
C ARG A 104 21.46 -7.75 5.13
N ALA A 105 21.32 -7.55 6.43
CA ALA A 105 22.33 -6.98 7.32
C ALA A 105 23.33 -8.05 7.77
#